data_AF-A0A7C6ADB9-F1
#
_entry.id   AF-A0A7C6ADB9-F1
#
_cell.length_a   1.000
_cell.length_b   1.000
_cell.length_c   1.000
_cell.angle_alpha   90.00
_cell.angle_beta   90.00
_cell.angle_gamma   90.00
#
_symmetry.space_group_name_H-M   'P 1'
#
loop_
_entity.id
_entity.type
_entity.pdbx_description
1 polymer ?
#
loop_
_entity_poly.entity_id
_entity_poly.type
_entity_poly.pdbx_seq_one_letter_code
_entity_poly.pdbx_strand_id
1 'polypeptide(L)'
;MIMAEEKTVQLRVGDARQRDVGRGIARIDQRTVQKLGVCVGDVIEIVGKRTTSAIVWPAYNEDQNRDIIRLDEFIRRNAGVALNDYVIVRPVRTADATNVTLAPIDIRLNIDQDFTNWVKRCLEGKPLVKEDIIPIQMLEVRVMLKVIETEPQGVVLVKSDTNVIILEELPEVSTVKKELEMERKKLGRFAWLKAMERKCAADYTKFSIPECNIERDREEEVLKDAECLIKDREKPITIFVDLFEKRGKIASFQWIRVNTDGSIEYIYSNNILKVCPICGEPTVHYHGREFCYRCYRYVY
;
A
#
# COMPACT_ATOMS: atom_id res chain seq x y z
N MET A 1 -21.54 -3.88 22.55
CA MET A 1 -21.75 -4.71 21.35
C MET A 1 -21.04 -6.03 21.56
N ILE A 2 -21.78 -7.13 21.52
CA ILE A 2 -21.29 -8.49 21.74
C ILE A 2 -20.31 -8.79 20.60
N MET A 3 -19.04 -9.04 20.91
CA MET A 3 -18.08 -9.54 19.93
C MET A 3 -18.51 -10.94 19.57
N ALA A 4 -19.10 -11.11 18.38
CA ALA A 4 -19.43 -12.42 17.86
C ALA A 4 -18.14 -13.24 17.76
N GLU A 5 -18.12 -14.39 18.41
CA GLU A 5 -17.02 -15.34 18.37
C GLU A 5 -16.71 -15.66 16.89
N GLU A 6 -15.51 -15.30 16.43
CA GLU A 6 -15.12 -15.54 15.03
C GLU A 6 -15.03 -17.05 14.81
N LYS A 7 -16.00 -17.61 14.06
CA LYS A 7 -16.03 -19.02 13.69
C LYS A 7 -14.87 -19.33 12.75
N THR A 8 -13.74 -19.71 13.32
CA THR A 8 -12.53 -20.07 12.60
C THR A 8 -12.30 -21.58 12.69
N VAL A 9 -11.78 -22.17 11.61
CA VAL A 9 -11.39 -23.59 11.58
C VAL A 9 -10.01 -23.71 10.97
N GLN A 10 -9.12 -24.44 11.63
CA GLN A 10 -7.80 -24.78 11.08
C GLN A 10 -7.92 -26.06 10.25
N LEU A 11 -7.43 -26.01 9.01
CA LEU A 11 -7.49 -27.13 8.07
C LEU A 11 -6.11 -27.39 7.47
N ARG A 12 -5.82 -28.65 7.18
CA ARG A 12 -4.59 -29.05 6.49
C ARG A 12 -4.76 -28.90 4.98
N VAL A 13 -3.80 -28.28 4.33
CA VAL A 13 -3.81 -28.05 2.88
C VAL A 13 -3.50 -29.34 2.13
N GLY A 14 -4.45 -29.79 1.31
CA GLY A 14 -4.31 -30.87 0.35
C GLY A 14 -4.28 -30.35 -1.09
N ASP A 15 -3.80 -31.18 -2.02
CA ASP A 15 -3.72 -30.80 -3.42
C ASP A 15 -5.08 -30.91 -4.12
N ALA A 16 -5.40 -29.95 -4.99
CA ALA A 16 -6.61 -30.00 -5.80
C ALA A 16 -6.49 -31.02 -6.94
N ARG A 17 -7.62 -31.56 -7.41
CA ARG A 17 -7.63 -32.39 -8.63
C ARG A 17 -7.54 -31.49 -9.86
N GLN A 18 -7.01 -32.01 -10.96
CA GLN A 18 -6.82 -31.25 -12.21
C GLN A 18 -8.06 -30.48 -12.69
N ARG A 19 -9.25 -31.04 -12.50
CA ARG A 19 -10.54 -30.42 -12.88
C ARG A 19 -10.95 -29.19 -12.06
N ASP A 20 -10.34 -29.01 -10.89
CA ASP A 20 -10.64 -27.93 -9.96
C ASP A 20 -9.65 -26.75 -10.12
N VAL A 21 -8.54 -26.96 -10.84
CA VAL A 21 -7.46 -25.97 -11.03
C VAL A 21 -7.97 -24.73 -11.78
N GLY A 22 -7.67 -23.53 -11.25
CA GLY A 22 -8.03 -22.24 -11.84
C GLY A 22 -9.50 -21.84 -11.62
N ARG A 23 -10.28 -22.68 -10.93
CA ARG A 23 -11.71 -22.39 -10.68
C ARG A 23 -11.92 -21.45 -9.50
N GLY A 24 -10.94 -21.28 -8.61
CA GLY A 24 -11.10 -20.46 -7.39
C GLY A 24 -11.94 -21.16 -6.31
N ILE A 25 -11.85 -22.49 -6.26
CA ILE A 25 -12.67 -23.34 -5.39
C ILE A 25 -11.82 -23.95 -4.28
N ALA A 26 -12.37 -23.96 -3.07
CA ALA A 26 -11.85 -24.68 -1.91
C ALA A 26 -12.80 -25.81 -1.54
N ARG A 27 -12.30 -27.06 -1.56
CA ARG A 27 -13.08 -28.22 -1.14
C ARG A 27 -12.91 -28.50 0.35
N ILE A 28 -14.00 -28.46 1.10
CA ILE A 28 -14.05 -28.72 2.55
C ILE A 28 -15.18 -29.70 2.89
N ASP A 29 -15.02 -30.44 3.99
CA ASP A 29 -15.96 -31.46 4.43
C ASP A 29 -17.21 -30.87 5.10
N GLN A 30 -18.28 -31.65 5.18
CA GLN A 30 -19.58 -31.17 5.66
C GLN A 30 -19.52 -30.68 7.11
N ARG A 31 -18.70 -31.31 7.95
CA ARG A 31 -18.49 -30.90 9.35
C ARG A 31 -17.86 -29.51 9.43
N THR A 32 -16.87 -29.22 8.58
CA THR A 32 -16.24 -27.89 8.53
C THR A 32 -17.21 -26.82 8.03
N VAL A 33 -17.99 -27.11 7.00
CA VAL A 33 -19.05 -26.23 6.50
C VAL A 33 -20.03 -25.84 7.62
N GLN A 34 -20.49 -26.83 8.40
CA GLN A 34 -21.37 -26.60 9.56
C GLN A 34 -20.70 -25.78 10.67
N LYS A 35 -19.43 -26.06 11.00
CA LYS A 35 -18.66 -25.30 12.01
C LYS A 35 -18.52 -23.83 11.63
N LEU A 36 -18.19 -23.56 10.36
CA LEU A 36 -18.04 -22.21 9.82
C LEU A 36 -19.39 -21.50 9.64
N GLY A 37 -20.48 -22.25 9.50
CA GLY A 37 -21.82 -21.71 9.25
C GLY A 37 -21.96 -21.13 7.85
N VAL A 38 -21.28 -21.72 6.86
CA VAL A 38 -21.32 -21.35 5.44
C VAL A 38 -22.07 -22.40 4.63
N CYS A 39 -22.44 -22.07 3.40
CA CYS A 39 -23.06 -22.96 2.44
C CYS A 39 -22.15 -23.24 1.23
N VAL A 40 -22.50 -24.24 0.43
CA VAL A 40 -21.84 -24.46 -0.86
C VAL A 40 -22.09 -23.27 -1.77
N GLY A 41 -21.04 -22.72 -2.37
CA GLY A 41 -21.11 -21.52 -3.19
C GLY A 41 -20.81 -20.22 -2.42
N ASP A 42 -20.79 -20.25 -1.09
CA ASP A 42 -20.36 -19.09 -0.30
C ASP A 42 -18.85 -18.87 -0.44
N VAL A 43 -18.41 -17.64 -0.21
CA VAL A 43 -17.00 -17.29 -0.20
C VAL A 43 -16.46 -17.39 1.21
N ILE A 44 -15.29 -18.02 1.32
CA ILE A 44 -14.51 -18.10 2.56
C ILE A 44 -13.19 -17.37 2.39
N GLU A 45 -12.69 -16.85 3.50
CA GLU A 45 -11.37 -16.26 3.58
C GLU A 45 -10.40 -17.31 4.12
N ILE A 46 -9.25 -17.42 3.46
CA ILE A 46 -8.19 -18.38 3.75
C ILE A 46 -6.97 -17.58 4.20
N VAL A 47 -6.57 -17.78 5.45
CA VAL A 47 -5.46 -17.09 6.08
C VAL A 47 -4.29 -18.06 6.21
N GLY A 48 -3.24 -17.82 5.42
CA GLY A 48 -1.94 -18.46 5.51
C GLY A 48 -0.88 -17.45 5.96
N LYS A 49 0.22 -17.33 5.20
CA LYS A 49 1.16 -16.20 5.33
C LYS A 49 0.56 -14.90 4.83
N ARG A 50 -0.32 -15.02 3.83
CA ARG A 50 -1.14 -13.97 3.27
C ARG A 50 -2.58 -14.42 3.30
N THR A 51 -3.46 -13.45 3.15
CA THR A 51 -4.90 -13.71 3.14
C THR A 51 -5.40 -13.70 1.70
N THR A 52 -6.21 -14.70 1.36
CA THR A 52 -6.83 -14.86 0.05
C THR A 52 -8.25 -15.39 0.23
N SER A 53 -8.97 -15.62 -0.86
CA SER A 53 -10.36 -16.08 -0.80
C SER A 53 -10.64 -17.21 -1.79
N ALA A 54 -11.67 -18.00 -1.50
CA ALA A 54 -12.12 -19.07 -2.38
C ALA A 54 -13.61 -19.38 -2.17
N ILE A 55 -14.22 -20.01 -3.17
CA ILE A 55 -15.61 -20.47 -3.11
C ILE A 55 -15.67 -21.86 -2.46
N VAL A 56 -16.57 -22.03 -1.50
CA VAL A 56 -16.81 -23.30 -0.81
C VAL A 56 -17.41 -24.33 -1.75
N TRP A 57 -16.84 -25.52 -1.74
CA TRP A 57 -17.34 -26.67 -2.48
C TRP A 57 -17.24 -27.95 -1.65
N PRO A 58 -18.12 -28.94 -1.85
CA PRO A 58 -18.06 -30.19 -1.12
C PRO A 58 -16.76 -30.95 -1.37
N ALA A 59 -16.17 -31.43 -0.27
CA ALA A 59 -15.08 -32.40 -0.29
C ALA A 59 -15.47 -33.73 -0.96
N TYR A 60 -14.46 -34.47 -1.40
CA TYR A 60 -14.66 -35.83 -1.88
C TYR A 60 -15.05 -36.75 -0.73
N ASN A 61 -15.74 -37.85 -1.04
CA ASN A 61 -16.17 -38.82 -0.02
C ASN A 61 -14.99 -39.35 0.81
N GLU A 62 -13.81 -39.50 0.17
CA GLU A 62 -12.56 -39.95 0.81
C GLU A 62 -11.90 -38.92 1.75
N ASP A 63 -12.29 -37.65 1.66
CA ASP A 63 -11.72 -36.55 2.45
C ASP A 63 -12.64 -36.10 3.59
N GLN A 64 -13.82 -36.73 3.74
CA GLN A 64 -14.79 -36.37 4.79
C GLN A 64 -14.22 -36.61 6.19
N ASN A 65 -14.43 -35.66 7.11
CA ASN A 65 -13.98 -35.71 8.51
C ASN A 65 -12.46 -35.82 8.72
N ARG A 66 -11.66 -35.40 7.74
CA ARG A 66 -10.18 -35.42 7.83
C ARG A 66 -9.56 -34.07 8.16
N ASP A 67 -10.39 -33.02 8.33
CA ASP A 67 -9.98 -31.62 8.52
C ASP A 67 -8.99 -31.16 7.43
N ILE A 68 -9.26 -31.56 6.17
CA ILE A 68 -8.46 -31.22 4.98
C ILE A 68 -9.22 -30.19 4.13
N ILE A 69 -8.48 -29.21 3.62
CA ILE A 69 -8.93 -28.29 2.58
C ILE A 69 -8.12 -28.53 1.32
N ARG A 70 -8.76 -28.87 0.20
CA ARG A 70 -8.05 -28.97 -1.08
C ARG A 70 -8.05 -27.63 -1.79
N LEU A 71 -6.85 -27.15 -2.09
CA LEU A 71 -6.58 -25.87 -2.75
C LEU A 71 -5.73 -26.09 -4.00
N ASP A 72 -6.01 -25.33 -5.05
CA ASP A 72 -5.20 -25.37 -6.26
C ASP A 72 -3.88 -24.60 -6.09
N GLU A 73 -3.01 -24.68 -7.08
CA GLU A 73 -1.70 -24.03 -7.03
C GLU A 73 -1.79 -22.50 -6.89
N PHE A 74 -2.84 -21.88 -7.43
CA PHE A 74 -3.01 -20.42 -7.43
C PHE A 74 -3.44 -19.93 -6.05
N ILE A 75 -4.46 -20.55 -5.45
CA ILE A 75 -4.90 -20.18 -4.10
C ILE A 75 -3.78 -20.47 -3.09
N ARG A 76 -3.05 -21.58 -3.23
CA ARG A 76 -1.89 -21.88 -2.37
C ARG A 76 -0.79 -20.82 -2.49
N ARG A 77 -0.46 -20.41 -3.73
CA ARG A 77 0.52 -19.34 -3.99
C ARG A 77 0.05 -18.01 -3.41
N ASN A 78 -1.23 -17.68 -3.54
CA ASN A 78 -1.82 -16.45 -3.02
C ASN A 78 -1.80 -16.42 -1.49
N ALA A 79 -2.19 -17.51 -0.83
CA ALA A 79 -2.10 -17.67 0.64
C ALA A 79 -0.65 -17.80 1.15
N GLY A 80 0.31 -18.11 0.28
CA GLY A 80 1.71 -18.31 0.63
C GLY A 80 1.98 -19.61 1.40
N VAL A 81 1.26 -20.68 1.09
CA VAL A 81 1.31 -21.98 1.78
C VAL A 81 1.71 -23.13 0.85
N ALA A 82 2.34 -24.16 1.40
CA ALA A 82 2.69 -25.39 0.71
C ALA A 82 1.66 -26.50 0.97
N LEU A 83 1.86 -27.66 0.33
CA LEU A 83 1.08 -28.86 0.65
C LEU A 83 1.41 -29.33 2.07
N ASN A 84 0.39 -29.81 2.78
CA ASN A 84 0.46 -30.25 4.18
C ASN A 84 0.67 -29.15 5.22
N ASP A 85 0.80 -27.89 4.81
CA ASP A 85 0.71 -26.76 5.73
C ASP A 85 -0.71 -26.65 6.31
N TYR A 86 -0.86 -25.84 7.34
CA TYR A 86 -2.15 -25.51 7.91
C TYR A 86 -2.56 -24.09 7.53
N VAL A 87 -3.85 -23.91 7.26
CA VAL A 87 -4.47 -22.60 7.04
C VAL A 87 -5.61 -22.41 8.02
N ILE A 88 -5.89 -21.16 8.36
CA ILE A 88 -7.08 -20.77 9.12
C ILE A 88 -8.13 -20.33 8.11
N VAL A 89 -9.32 -20.94 8.19
CA VAL A 89 -10.46 -20.59 7.34
C VAL A 89 -11.50 -19.88 8.20
N ARG A 90 -12.06 -18.79 7.68
CA ARG A 90 -13.13 -18.05 8.33
C ARG A 90 -14.20 -17.61 7.33
N PRO A 91 -15.48 -17.49 7.77
CA PRO A 91 -16.53 -16.93 6.94
C PRO A 91 -16.24 -15.44 6.71
N VAL A 92 -16.51 -14.95 5.50
CA VAL A 92 -16.34 -13.54 5.15
C VAL A 92 -17.60 -13.04 4.46
N ARG A 93 -17.98 -11.79 4.76
CA ARG A 93 -19.00 -11.09 3.98
C ARG A 93 -18.32 -10.44 2.80
N THR A 94 -18.61 -10.91 1.60
CA THR A 94 -18.11 -10.31 0.37
C THR A 94 -18.90 -9.07 0.03
N ALA A 95 -18.20 -8.00 -0.34
CA ALA A 95 -18.81 -6.87 -1.03
C ALA A 95 -18.74 -7.10 -2.54
N ASP A 96 -19.70 -6.57 -3.29
CA ASP A 96 -19.63 -6.58 -4.75
C ASP A 96 -18.57 -5.56 -5.21
N ALA A 97 -17.71 -5.97 -6.13
CA ALA A 97 -16.63 -5.12 -6.62
C ALA A 97 -17.18 -4.03 -7.56
N THR A 98 -16.88 -2.77 -7.29
CA THR A 98 -17.16 -1.66 -8.20
C THR A 98 -16.04 -1.49 -9.21
N ASN A 99 -14.78 -1.47 -8.73
CA ASN A 99 -13.59 -1.35 -9.55
C ASN A 99 -12.56 -2.41 -9.16
N VAL A 100 -11.93 -3.04 -10.16
CA VAL A 100 -10.80 -3.95 -9.97
C VAL A 100 -9.69 -3.57 -10.94
N THR A 101 -8.50 -3.34 -10.40
CA THR A 101 -7.30 -3.05 -11.20
C THR A 101 -6.37 -4.26 -11.21
N LEU A 102 -6.02 -4.72 -12.40
CA LEU A 102 -5.17 -5.87 -12.66
C LEU A 102 -3.92 -5.45 -13.42
N ALA A 103 -2.84 -6.21 -13.27
CA ALA A 103 -1.64 -6.00 -14.07
C ALA A 103 -0.92 -7.33 -14.35
N PRO A 104 -0.33 -7.53 -15.53
CA PRO A 104 0.38 -8.75 -15.88
C PRO A 104 1.69 -8.90 -15.11
N ILE A 105 2.02 -10.12 -14.74
CA ILE A 105 3.28 -10.47 -14.08
C ILE A 105 4.31 -10.83 -15.15
N ASP A 106 5.44 -10.13 -15.13
CA ASP A 106 6.66 -10.38 -15.93
C ASP A 106 6.50 -10.32 -17.47
N ILE A 107 5.37 -9.80 -17.96
CA ILE A 107 5.12 -9.58 -19.40
C ILE A 107 4.46 -8.22 -19.62
N ARG A 108 4.72 -7.62 -20.79
CA ARG A 108 3.93 -6.49 -21.29
C ARG A 108 2.81 -7.01 -22.18
N LEU A 109 1.60 -6.52 -21.95
CA LEU A 109 0.44 -6.86 -22.76
C LEU A 109 -0.02 -5.63 -23.54
N ASN A 110 -0.38 -5.86 -24.82
CA ASN A 110 -1.18 -4.90 -25.54
C ASN A 110 -2.65 -5.12 -25.15
N ILE A 111 -3.27 -4.13 -24.52
CA ILE A 111 -4.60 -4.28 -23.93
C ILE A 111 -5.60 -3.60 -24.83
N ASP A 112 -6.43 -4.42 -25.46
CA ASP A 112 -7.61 -3.96 -26.17
C ASP A 112 -8.89 -4.18 -25.34
N GLN A 113 -9.99 -3.63 -25.85
CA GLN A 113 -11.28 -3.74 -25.19
C GLN A 113 -11.79 -5.19 -25.15
N ASP A 114 -11.47 -5.98 -26.18
CA ASP A 114 -11.90 -7.37 -26.29
C ASP A 114 -11.20 -8.26 -25.26
N PHE A 115 -9.90 -8.08 -25.04
CA PHE A 115 -9.15 -8.73 -23.97
C PHE A 115 -9.69 -8.34 -22.60
N THR A 116 -9.96 -7.06 -22.38
CA THR A 116 -10.55 -6.58 -21.12
C THR A 116 -11.91 -7.24 -20.85
N ASN A 117 -12.77 -7.32 -21.87
CA ASN A 117 -14.06 -7.99 -21.79
C ASN A 117 -13.92 -9.50 -21.54
N TRP A 118 -12.94 -10.15 -22.17
CA TRP A 118 -12.63 -11.55 -21.94
C TRP A 118 -12.20 -11.82 -20.50
N VAL A 119 -11.26 -11.03 -19.97
CA VAL A 119 -10.80 -11.14 -18.58
C VAL A 119 -11.97 -10.91 -17.62
N LYS A 120 -12.81 -9.90 -17.86
CA LYS A 120 -14.00 -9.65 -17.06
C LYS A 120 -14.92 -10.87 -17.01
N ARG A 121 -15.19 -11.53 -18.14
CA ARG A 121 -15.99 -12.77 -18.20
C ARG A 121 -15.33 -13.93 -17.46
N CYS A 122 -14.00 -14.04 -17.50
CA CYS A 122 -13.28 -15.07 -16.74
C CYS A 122 -13.34 -14.85 -15.23
N LEU A 123 -13.39 -13.59 -14.80
CA LEU A 123 -13.40 -13.21 -13.38
C LEU A 123 -14.80 -13.14 -12.78
N GLU A 124 -15.83 -13.01 -13.59
CA GLU A 124 -17.21 -12.94 -13.13
C GLU A 124 -17.57 -14.13 -12.21
N GLY A 125 -18.11 -13.80 -11.04
CA GLY A 125 -18.44 -14.77 -9.99
C GLY A 125 -17.25 -15.29 -9.19
N LYS A 126 -16.02 -14.81 -9.42
CA LYS A 126 -14.84 -15.17 -8.61
C LYS A 126 -14.61 -14.14 -7.50
N PRO A 127 -14.27 -14.60 -6.29
CA PRO A 127 -13.84 -13.71 -5.23
C PRO A 127 -12.37 -13.33 -5.43
N LEU A 128 -12.04 -12.06 -5.21
CA LEU A 128 -10.71 -11.50 -5.37
C LEU A 128 -10.29 -10.76 -4.11
N VAL A 129 -8.99 -10.83 -3.81
CA VAL A 129 -8.34 -10.03 -2.78
C VAL A 129 -7.20 -9.25 -3.43
N LYS A 130 -6.91 -8.06 -2.91
CA LYS A 130 -5.72 -7.30 -3.27
C LYS A 130 -4.48 -8.19 -3.22
N GLU A 131 -3.69 -8.13 -4.28
CA GLU A 131 -2.46 -8.89 -4.51
C GLU A 131 -2.59 -10.39 -4.81
N ASP A 132 -3.80 -10.89 -5.01
CA ASP A 132 -4.00 -12.22 -5.56
C ASP A 132 -3.43 -12.30 -6.99
N ILE A 133 -2.92 -13.48 -7.33
CA ILE A 133 -2.47 -13.83 -8.68
C ILE A 133 -3.53 -14.73 -9.31
N ILE A 134 -4.00 -14.35 -10.50
CA ILE A 134 -5.08 -15.03 -11.21
C ILE A 134 -4.56 -15.45 -12.59
N PRO A 135 -4.66 -16.74 -12.94
CA PRO A 135 -4.35 -17.20 -14.28
C PRO A 135 -5.51 -16.91 -15.24
N ILE A 136 -5.22 -16.22 -16.33
CA ILE A 136 -6.12 -16.10 -17.47
C ILE A 136 -5.58 -16.99 -18.59
N GLN A 137 -6.36 -18.00 -18.96
CA GLN A 137 -6.05 -18.84 -20.11
C GLN A 137 -6.43 -18.07 -21.39
N MET A 138 -5.44 -17.86 -22.26
CA MET A 138 -5.60 -17.28 -23.58
C MET A 138 -5.09 -18.26 -24.62
N LEU A 139 -5.98 -18.98 -25.30
CA LEU A 139 -5.61 -19.97 -26.32
C LEU A 139 -4.46 -20.87 -25.82
N GLU A 140 -3.25 -20.72 -26.37
CA GLU A 140 -2.06 -21.51 -26.06
C GLU A 140 -1.22 -20.97 -24.88
N VAL A 141 -1.48 -19.76 -24.38
CA VAL A 141 -0.69 -19.09 -23.34
C VAL A 141 -1.51 -18.85 -22.08
N ARG A 142 -0.88 -19.01 -20.90
CA ARG A 142 -1.44 -18.59 -19.61
C ARG A 142 -0.81 -17.30 -19.17
N VAL A 143 -1.62 -16.26 -19.03
CA VAL A 143 -1.20 -14.97 -18.50
C VAL A 143 -1.53 -14.91 -17.03
N MET A 144 -0.54 -14.55 -16.20
CA MET A 144 -0.74 -14.32 -14.78
C MET A 144 -1.03 -12.84 -14.56
N LEU A 145 -2.23 -12.53 -14.09
CA LEU A 145 -2.60 -11.17 -13.70
C LEU A 145 -2.57 -11.05 -12.18
N LYS A 146 -1.94 -10.01 -11.67
CA LYS A 146 -1.95 -9.64 -10.26
C LYS A 146 -3.03 -8.61 -10.00
N VAL A 147 -3.80 -8.78 -8.94
CA VAL A 147 -4.74 -7.78 -8.43
C VAL A 147 -3.95 -6.66 -7.75
N ILE A 148 -3.98 -5.46 -8.30
CA ILE A 148 -3.29 -4.29 -7.73
C ILE A 148 -4.18 -3.62 -6.68
N GLU A 149 -5.45 -3.43 -7.03
CA GLU A 149 -6.42 -2.74 -6.19
C GLU A 149 -7.84 -3.23 -6.44
N THR A 150 -8.66 -3.14 -5.40
CA THR A 150 -10.07 -3.52 -5.38
C THR A 150 -10.84 -2.44 -4.65
N GLU A 151 -11.97 -2.04 -5.20
CA GLU A 151 -12.92 -1.16 -4.56
C GLU A 151 -14.27 -1.89 -4.40
N PRO A 152 -14.82 -1.98 -3.18
CA PRO A 152 -14.22 -1.58 -1.89
C PRO A 152 -13.01 -2.45 -1.49
N GLN A 153 -12.24 -2.01 -0.49
CA GLN A 153 -11.12 -2.80 0.01
C GLN A 153 -11.60 -4.04 0.77
N GLY A 154 -10.89 -5.17 0.61
CA GLY A 154 -11.18 -6.43 1.30
C GLY A 154 -11.38 -7.58 0.32
N VAL A 155 -12.19 -8.56 0.73
CA VAL A 155 -12.62 -9.65 -0.16
C VAL A 155 -13.82 -9.17 -0.98
N VAL A 156 -13.64 -9.07 -2.28
CA VAL A 156 -14.68 -8.60 -3.20
C VAL A 156 -15.12 -9.70 -4.15
N LEU A 157 -16.38 -9.67 -4.57
CA LEU A 157 -16.93 -10.57 -5.57
C LEU A 157 -17.10 -9.81 -6.89
N VAL A 158 -16.52 -10.33 -7.97
CA VAL A 158 -16.66 -9.71 -9.29
C VAL A 158 -18.05 -10.03 -9.87
N LYS A 159 -18.76 -9.01 -10.29
CA LYS A 159 -20.10 -9.06 -10.89
C LYS A 159 -20.06 -8.55 -12.34
N SER A 160 -21.18 -8.70 -13.05
CA SER A 160 -21.30 -8.27 -14.44
C SER A 160 -21.16 -6.74 -14.61
N ASP A 161 -21.45 -5.96 -13.57
CA ASP A 161 -21.36 -4.51 -13.52
C ASP A 161 -20.00 -3.98 -13.01
N THR A 162 -19.13 -4.85 -12.48
CA THR A 162 -17.78 -4.48 -12.06
C THR A 162 -16.98 -3.89 -13.23
N ASN A 163 -16.34 -2.76 -13.00
CA ASN A 163 -15.41 -2.15 -13.93
C ASN A 163 -14.01 -2.75 -13.73
N VAL A 164 -13.48 -3.40 -14.78
CA VAL A 164 -12.17 -4.07 -14.74
C VAL A 164 -11.19 -3.24 -15.55
N ILE A 165 -10.13 -2.78 -14.89
CA ILE A 165 -9.05 -2.01 -15.49
C ILE A 165 -7.82 -2.91 -15.52
N ILE A 166 -7.20 -3.06 -16.68
CA ILE A 166 -5.96 -3.84 -16.82
C ILE A 166 -4.84 -2.88 -17.23
N LEU A 167 -3.73 -2.93 -16.51
CA LEU A 167 -2.52 -2.15 -16.81
C LEU A 167 -1.62 -2.93 -17.78
N GLU A 168 -0.92 -2.24 -18.67
CA GLU A 168 -0.06 -2.85 -19.69
C GLU A 168 1.13 -3.63 -19.10
N GLU A 169 1.60 -3.20 -17.93
CA GLU A 169 2.69 -3.82 -17.18
C GLU A 169 2.44 -3.72 -15.68
N LEU A 170 3.13 -4.59 -14.92
CA LEU A 170 3.11 -4.49 -13.46
C LEU A 170 3.75 -3.16 -13.05
N PRO A 171 3.04 -2.27 -12.33
CA PRO A 171 3.66 -1.06 -11.82
C PRO A 171 4.81 -1.48 -10.91
N GLU A 172 6.02 -1.00 -11.21
CA GLU A 172 7.19 -1.32 -10.40
C GLU A 172 6.93 -0.89 -8.95
N VAL A 173 7.02 -1.84 -8.01
CA VAL A 173 6.86 -1.59 -6.58
C VAL A 173 7.87 -0.53 -6.08
N SER A 174 8.98 -0.35 -6.79
CA SER A 174 9.97 0.71 -6.59
C SER A 174 9.43 2.10 -6.93
N THR A 175 8.69 2.28 -8.01
CA THR A 175 8.30 3.60 -8.50
C THR A 175 7.15 4.17 -7.69
N VAL A 176 6.13 3.36 -7.37
CA VAL A 176 5.00 3.81 -6.55
C VAL A 176 5.41 4.10 -5.10
N LYS A 177 6.30 3.28 -4.49
CA LYS A 177 6.87 3.62 -3.18
C LYS A 177 7.76 4.86 -3.25
N LYS A 178 8.65 4.98 -4.25
CA LYS A 178 9.53 6.15 -4.40
C LYS A 178 8.75 7.41 -4.70
N GLU A 179 7.69 7.35 -5.49
CA GLU A 179 6.80 8.48 -5.82
C GLU A 179 5.98 8.87 -4.61
N LEU A 180 5.30 7.93 -3.93
CA LEU A 180 4.57 8.24 -2.70
C LEU A 180 5.50 8.74 -1.59
N GLU A 181 6.74 8.25 -1.53
CA GLU A 181 7.76 8.70 -0.59
C GLU A 181 8.35 10.06 -1.01
N MET A 182 8.55 10.33 -2.30
CA MET A 182 8.91 11.65 -2.84
C MET A 182 7.80 12.67 -2.61
N GLU A 183 6.54 12.28 -2.80
CA GLU A 183 5.36 13.12 -2.71
C GLU A 183 5.01 13.39 -1.25
N ARG A 184 5.15 12.39 -0.36
CA ARG A 184 5.14 12.60 1.10
C ARG A 184 6.31 13.48 1.58
N LYS A 185 7.52 13.28 1.03
CA LYS A 185 8.68 14.16 1.32
C LYS A 185 8.44 15.59 0.83
N LYS A 186 7.83 15.78 -0.36
CA LYS A 186 7.45 17.09 -0.91
C LYS A 186 6.34 17.77 -0.08
N LEU A 187 5.28 17.06 0.28
CA LEU A 187 4.17 17.57 1.11
C LEU A 187 4.62 17.93 2.53
N GLY A 188 5.44 17.09 3.17
CA GLY A 188 6.01 17.36 4.49
C GLY A 188 6.94 18.58 4.49
N ARG A 189 7.73 18.74 3.43
CA ARG A 189 8.67 19.84 3.23
C ARG A 189 7.99 21.21 3.16
N PHE A 190 6.97 21.37 2.32
CA PHE A 190 6.25 22.65 2.20
C PHE A 190 5.42 22.97 3.43
N ALA A 191 4.79 21.96 4.04
CA ALA A 191 4.02 22.15 5.26
C ALA A 191 4.91 22.61 6.43
N TRP A 192 6.09 22.00 6.60
CA TRP A 192 7.05 22.40 7.62
C TRP A 192 7.59 23.81 7.38
N LEU A 193 8.03 24.12 6.15
CA LEU A 193 8.56 25.45 5.81
C LEU A 193 7.49 26.53 6.01
N LYS A 194 6.27 26.31 5.54
CA LYS A 194 5.14 27.25 5.73
C LYS A 194 4.73 27.37 7.19
N ALA A 195 4.93 26.33 8.00
CA ALA A 195 4.72 26.42 9.44
C ALA A 195 5.82 27.27 10.10
N MET A 196 7.08 27.11 9.69
CA MET A 196 8.21 27.89 10.22
C MET A 196 8.16 29.36 9.82
N GLU A 197 7.86 29.67 8.55
CA GLU A 197 7.61 31.04 8.08
C GLU A 197 6.52 31.72 8.92
N ARG A 198 5.42 31.01 9.19
CA ARG A 198 4.32 31.51 10.05
C ARG A 198 4.73 31.66 11.52
N LYS A 199 5.45 30.68 12.09
CA LYS A 199 5.93 30.73 13.48
C LYS A 199 6.90 31.89 13.71
N CYS A 200 7.80 32.14 12.76
CA CYS A 200 8.86 33.15 12.86
C CYS A 200 8.46 34.51 12.29
N ALA A 201 7.22 34.67 11.80
CA ALA A 201 6.76 35.87 11.09
C ALA A 201 7.74 36.32 9.98
N ALA A 202 8.30 35.35 9.25
CA ALA A 202 9.28 35.62 8.22
C ALA A 202 8.59 36.23 6.98
N ASP A 203 9.17 37.31 6.45
CA ASP A 203 8.72 37.94 5.21
C ASP A 203 9.14 37.11 3.98
N TYR A 204 10.35 36.54 4.03
CA TYR A 204 10.89 35.69 2.98
C TYR A 204 11.90 34.68 3.53
N THR A 205 12.19 33.69 2.70
CA THR A 205 13.06 32.56 3.01
C THR A 205 14.15 32.46 1.96
N LYS A 206 15.38 32.21 2.39
CA LYS A 206 16.49 31.84 1.52
C LYS A 206 17.03 30.47 1.90
N PHE A 207 17.74 29.84 0.98
CA PHE A 207 18.44 28.60 1.19
C PHE A 207 19.93 28.84 1.04
N SER A 208 20.72 28.33 1.97
CA SER A 208 22.15 28.62 2.01
C SER A 208 23.01 27.38 2.23
N ILE A 209 24.23 27.43 1.70
CA ILE A 209 25.31 26.49 2.01
C ILE A 209 26.43 27.32 2.64
N PRO A 210 26.45 27.47 3.98
CA PRO A 210 27.37 28.37 4.68
C PRO A 210 28.84 28.06 4.38
N GLU A 211 29.19 26.76 4.25
CA GLU A 211 30.55 26.31 3.96
C GLU A 211 31.08 26.79 2.60
N CYS A 212 30.19 27.15 1.68
CA CYS A 212 30.52 27.58 0.32
C CYS A 212 30.12 29.04 0.05
N ASN A 213 29.59 29.74 1.06
CA ASN A 213 29.05 31.10 0.94
C ASN A 213 28.03 31.25 -0.21
N ILE A 214 27.17 30.24 -0.38
CA ILE A 214 26.12 30.23 -1.40
C ILE A 214 24.78 30.52 -0.73
N GLU A 215 24.03 31.45 -1.31
CA GLU A 215 22.64 31.74 -0.95
C GLU A 215 21.77 31.79 -2.21
N ARG A 216 20.56 31.24 -2.13
CA ARG A 216 19.56 31.20 -3.20
C ARG A 216 18.17 31.47 -2.65
N ASP A 217 17.33 32.09 -3.46
CA ASP A 217 15.92 32.31 -3.13
C ASP A 217 15.06 31.07 -3.44
N ARG A 218 15.57 30.17 -4.29
CA ARG A 218 14.89 28.93 -4.70
C ARG A 218 15.68 27.71 -4.28
N GLU A 219 14.97 26.70 -3.80
CA GLU A 219 15.60 25.44 -3.41
C GLU A 219 16.20 24.70 -4.61
N GLU A 220 15.54 24.70 -5.77
CA GLU A 220 16.06 24.05 -6.98
C GLU A 220 17.45 24.57 -7.37
N GLU A 221 17.72 25.85 -7.12
CA GLU A 221 19.01 26.47 -7.42
C GLU A 221 20.08 26.02 -6.42
N VAL A 222 19.76 26.00 -5.11
CA VAL A 222 20.74 25.59 -4.09
C VAL A 222 21.06 24.10 -4.17
N LEU A 223 20.09 23.27 -4.58
CA LEU A 223 20.31 21.84 -4.79
C LEU A 223 21.22 21.58 -5.99
N LYS A 224 21.03 22.29 -7.11
CA LYS A 224 21.94 22.22 -8.26
C LYS A 224 23.36 22.64 -7.89
N ASP A 225 23.50 23.69 -7.09
CA ASP A 225 24.80 24.13 -6.58
C ASP A 225 25.44 23.04 -5.69
N ALA A 226 24.67 22.45 -4.77
CA ALA A 226 25.16 21.37 -3.90
C ALA A 226 25.59 20.12 -4.69
N GLU A 227 24.80 19.69 -5.68
CA GLU A 227 25.14 18.56 -6.55
C GLU A 227 26.43 18.80 -7.33
N CYS A 228 26.65 20.02 -7.81
CA CYS A 228 27.88 20.37 -8.53
C CYS A 228 29.10 20.30 -7.60
N LEU A 229 28.95 20.79 -6.36
CA LEU A 229 30.02 20.85 -5.37
C LEU A 229 30.40 19.48 -4.79
N ILE A 230 29.51 18.49 -4.82
CA ILE A 230 29.78 17.13 -4.31
C ILE A 230 30.70 16.34 -5.22
N LYS A 231 30.70 16.61 -6.53
CA LYS A 231 31.56 15.91 -7.50
C LYS A 231 33.05 16.00 -7.14
N ASP A 232 33.44 17.08 -6.48
CA ASP A 232 34.82 17.38 -6.11
C ASP A 232 35.10 17.21 -4.59
N ARG A 233 34.19 16.60 -3.83
CA ARG A 233 34.26 16.52 -2.35
C ARG A 233 34.10 15.10 -1.79
N GLU A 234 34.85 14.82 -0.73
CA GLU A 234 34.74 13.59 0.08
C GLU A 234 33.81 13.73 1.31
N LYS A 235 33.13 14.87 1.47
CA LYS A 235 32.25 15.15 2.62
C LYS A 235 30.85 15.58 2.17
N PRO A 236 29.79 15.22 2.92
CA PRO A 236 28.43 15.65 2.63
C PRO A 236 28.27 17.16 2.78
N ILE A 237 27.39 17.75 1.98
CA ILE A 237 27.05 19.18 2.03
C ILE A 237 25.75 19.36 2.80
N THR A 238 25.71 20.32 3.73
CA THR A 238 24.48 20.67 4.45
C THR A 238 23.93 22.00 3.94
N ILE A 239 22.69 21.98 3.48
CA ILE A 239 21.89 23.14 3.09
C ILE A 239 21.01 23.56 4.27
N PHE A 240 20.95 24.87 4.48
CA PHE A 240 20.17 25.51 5.51
C PHE A 240 18.97 26.26 4.93
N VAL A 241 17.91 26.38 5.73
CA VAL A 241 16.80 27.30 5.53
C VAL A 241 17.02 28.50 6.42
N ASP A 242 17.11 29.66 5.80
CA ASP A 242 17.29 30.94 6.46
C ASP A 242 16.02 31.76 6.33
N LEU A 243 15.45 32.13 7.48
CA LEU A 243 14.24 32.95 7.55
C LEU A 243 14.62 34.41 7.78
N PHE A 244 13.99 35.33 7.05
CA PHE A 244 14.29 36.76 7.09
C PHE A 244 13.04 37.60 7.38
N GLU A 245 13.25 38.72 8.08
CA GLU A 245 12.33 39.84 8.18
C GLU A 245 12.94 41.05 7.44
N LYS A 246 12.18 42.14 7.26
CA LYS A 246 12.68 43.45 6.76
C LYS A 246 13.94 43.96 7.47
N ARG A 247 14.21 43.53 8.71
CA ARG A 247 15.37 43.96 9.51
C ARG A 247 16.58 43.02 9.43
N GLY A 248 16.44 41.84 8.80
CA GLY A 248 17.53 40.88 8.63
C GLY A 248 17.14 39.43 8.92
N LYS A 249 18.15 38.57 9.01
CA LYS A 249 18.00 37.13 9.25
C LYS A 249 17.50 36.87 10.67
N ILE A 250 16.41 36.12 10.79
CA ILE A 250 15.74 35.78 12.07
C ILE A 250 16.21 34.43 12.58
N ALA A 251 16.34 33.43 11.71
CA ALA A 251 16.65 32.06 12.08
C ALA A 251 17.33 31.31 10.93
N SER A 252 18.07 30.26 11.28
CA SER A 252 18.74 29.35 10.34
C SER A 252 18.57 27.92 10.83
N PHE A 253 18.13 27.03 9.95
CA PHE A 253 17.89 25.63 10.28
C PHE A 253 18.58 24.73 9.28
N GLN A 254 19.27 23.69 9.76
CA GLN A 254 19.71 22.61 8.89
C GLN A 254 18.48 21.96 8.27
N TRP A 255 18.49 21.80 6.96
CA TRP A 255 17.30 21.37 6.24
C TRP A 255 17.54 20.16 5.37
N ILE A 256 18.65 20.17 4.63
CA ILE A 256 18.99 19.09 3.71
C ILE A 256 20.47 18.76 3.89
N ARG A 257 20.80 17.48 3.94
CA ARG A 257 22.15 16.95 3.79
C ARG A 257 22.23 16.20 2.47
N VAL A 258 23.14 16.61 1.61
CA VAL A 258 23.43 15.93 0.36
C VAL A 258 24.71 15.13 0.56
N ASN A 259 24.61 13.81 0.47
CA ASN A 259 25.69 12.88 0.69
C ASN A 259 26.62 12.77 -0.53
N THR A 260 27.80 12.20 -0.35
CA THR A 260 28.83 12.07 -1.39
C THR A 260 28.42 11.17 -2.55
N ASP A 261 27.43 10.30 -2.36
CA ASP A 261 26.81 9.47 -3.40
C ASP A 261 25.69 10.19 -4.17
N GLY A 262 25.46 11.47 -3.86
CA GLY A 262 24.36 12.27 -4.42
C GLY A 262 23.01 12.01 -3.75
N SER A 263 22.93 11.16 -2.72
CA SER A 263 21.68 10.94 -2.00
C SER A 263 21.33 12.15 -1.13
N ILE A 264 20.05 12.53 -1.13
CA ILE A 264 19.52 13.68 -0.40
C ILE A 264 18.82 13.19 0.87
N GLU A 265 19.37 13.51 2.04
CA GLU A 265 18.79 13.27 3.36
C GLU A 265 18.18 14.57 3.90
N TYR A 266 16.89 14.59 4.21
CA TYR A 266 16.28 15.75 4.84
C TYR A 266 16.46 15.67 6.36
N ILE A 267 17.06 16.69 6.95
CA ILE A 267 17.27 16.79 8.40
C ILE A 267 16.00 17.37 9.00
N TYR A 268 14.95 16.56 9.07
CA TYR A 268 13.84 16.85 9.97
C TYR A 268 14.32 16.47 11.36
N SER A 269 14.50 17.43 12.26
CA SER A 269 14.70 17.10 13.67
C SER A 269 13.53 16.20 14.06
N ASN A 270 13.81 14.96 14.47
CA ASN A 270 12.86 13.85 14.60
C ASN A 270 11.79 14.05 15.71
N ASN A 271 11.18 15.24 15.85
CA ASN A 271 10.21 15.54 16.89
C ASN A 271 9.36 16.84 16.69
N ILE A 272 9.01 17.26 15.47
CA ILE A 272 8.57 18.68 15.28
C ILE A 272 7.06 18.96 15.16
N LEU A 273 6.15 17.99 15.17
CA LEU A 273 4.72 18.38 15.29
C LEU A 273 3.98 17.43 16.23
N LYS A 274 3.93 17.81 17.52
CA LYS A 274 2.81 17.37 18.36
C LYS A 274 1.53 17.86 17.69
N VAL A 275 0.54 16.99 17.60
CA VAL A 275 -0.78 17.37 17.07
C VAL A 275 -1.66 17.81 18.23
N CYS A 276 -2.45 18.85 18.00
CA CYS A 276 -3.44 19.31 18.94
C CYS A 276 -4.45 18.17 19.14
N PRO A 277 -4.66 17.66 20.36
CA PRO A 277 -5.59 16.56 20.61
C PRO A 277 -7.04 16.94 20.34
N ILE A 278 -7.33 18.22 20.07
CA ILE A 278 -8.69 18.74 19.96
C ILE A 278 -9.06 19.09 18.52
N CYS A 279 -8.11 19.59 17.71
CA CYS A 279 -8.39 19.90 16.30
C CYS A 279 -7.50 19.13 15.32
N GLY A 280 -6.59 18.26 15.79
CA GLY A 280 -5.68 17.49 14.94
C GLY A 280 -4.58 18.32 14.26
N GLU A 281 -4.70 19.65 14.26
CA GLU A 281 -3.71 20.56 13.67
C GLU A 281 -2.38 20.53 14.43
N PRO A 282 -1.25 20.72 13.76
CA PRO A 282 0.05 20.80 14.40
C PRO A 282 0.14 21.91 15.46
N THR A 283 0.67 21.59 16.63
CA THR A 283 1.01 22.58 17.66
C THR A 283 2.39 23.17 17.42
N VAL A 284 2.61 24.35 18.01
CA VAL A 284 3.88 25.05 17.94
C VAL A 284 4.43 25.28 19.33
N HIS A 285 5.74 25.16 19.53
CA HIS A 285 6.33 25.55 20.79
C HIS A 285 6.37 27.08 20.92
N TYR A 286 5.63 27.66 21.85
CA TYR A 286 5.50 29.10 22.12
C TYR A 286 5.60 29.35 23.64
N HIS A 287 6.45 30.28 24.10
CA HIS A 287 6.70 30.56 25.53
C HIS A 287 6.98 29.33 26.42
N GLY A 288 7.75 28.36 25.91
CA GLY A 288 8.11 27.17 26.67
C GLY A 288 7.01 26.10 26.78
N ARG A 289 5.88 26.26 26.09
CA ARG A 289 4.74 25.32 26.04
C ARG A 289 4.27 25.09 24.61
N GLU A 290 3.47 24.06 24.37
CA GLU A 290 2.90 23.82 23.04
C GLU A 290 1.60 24.59 22.86
N PHE A 291 1.48 25.40 21.81
CA PHE A 291 0.35 26.26 21.50
C PHE A 291 -0.30 25.87 20.17
N CYS A 292 -1.62 25.74 20.18
CA CYS A 292 -2.41 25.52 18.98
C CYS A 292 -3.00 26.85 18.50
N TYR A 293 -2.61 27.33 17.32
CA TYR A 293 -3.16 28.56 16.75
C TYR A 293 -4.62 28.43 16.27
N ARG A 294 -5.06 27.22 15.91
CA ARG A 294 -6.46 26.98 15.53
C ARG A 294 -7.39 27.08 16.73
N CYS A 295 -6.98 26.54 17.87
CA CYS A 295 -7.73 26.60 19.13
C CYS A 295 -7.36 27.79 20.02
N TYR A 296 -6.36 28.59 19.62
CA TYR A 296 -5.83 29.74 20.34
C TYR A 296 -5.49 29.47 21.82
N ARG A 297 -4.85 28.32 22.12
CA ARG A 297 -4.51 27.90 23.48
C ARG A 297 -3.26 27.04 23.57
N TYR A 298 -2.70 26.94 24.77
CA TYR A 298 -1.69 25.94 25.10
C TYR A 298 -2.30 24.55 25.27
N VAL A 299 -1.53 23.52 24.91
CA VAL A 299 -1.96 22.13 24.77
C VAL A 299 -1.11 21.19 25.62
N TYR A 300 0.18 21.48 25.77
CA TYR A 300 1.15 20.75 26.60
C TYR A 300 2.03 21.72 27.39
#